data_AF-A0A7K2NSK3-F1
#
_entry.id   AF-A0A7K2NSK3-F1
#
_cell.length_a   1.000
_cell.length_b   1.000
_cell.length_c   1.000
_cell.angle_alpha   90.00
_cell.angle_beta   90.00
_cell.angle_gamma   90.00
#
_symmetry.space_group_name_H-M   'P 1'
#
loop_
_entity.id
_entity.type
_entity.pdbx_description
1 polymer ?
#
loop_
_entity_poly.entity_id
_entity_poly.type
_entity_poly.pdbx_seq_one_letter_code
_entity_poly.pdbx_strand_id
1 'polypeptide(L)'
;MPHVPEQPADDSPSRRGRPPEPICDDAGATHRTWLETVRSRLVASGLTLDELVSRSGYSKTRLSELLRGKGYYPGWEITYSVVKALDIPPWPVRRLWTAAAREAAKDPAWIKNGLQAVQPLGPDQPPTAHFGFTQAMNRPYTAYARAFLQEDQRARRVVGETFDILWLNWDEATTSPDTPRHAWQLLRSKVMARAFQRDGHPDLRAAAFHTVAQARIDDLAERMARIDKLAGFFDTIACLPPDQMDVTVLRYLCGIHPDAVHGIVGLPQAIAHTLDHHARGALNGLYPHTDTQE
;
A
#
# COMPACT_ATOMS: atom_id res chain seq x y z
N MET A 1 73.24 3.46 -8.38
CA MET A 1 71.96 2.89 -8.88
C MET A 1 70.88 3.30 -7.89
N PRO A 2 70.00 4.24 -8.26
CA PRO A 2 69.06 4.86 -7.33
C PRO A 2 67.87 3.95 -7.02
N HIS A 3 67.48 3.94 -5.76
CA HIS A 3 66.32 3.24 -5.22
C HIS A 3 65.05 4.00 -5.63
N VAL A 4 64.21 3.39 -6.45
CA VAL A 4 62.85 3.89 -6.72
C VAL A 4 61.98 3.49 -5.52
N PRO A 5 61.29 4.42 -4.83
CA PRO A 5 60.26 4.05 -3.87
C PRO A 5 58.96 3.75 -4.63
N GLU A 6 58.36 2.59 -4.36
CA GLU A 6 56.99 2.28 -4.75
C GLU A 6 56.04 3.33 -4.17
N GLN A 7 55.31 4.02 -5.06
CA GLN A 7 54.14 4.81 -4.67
C GLN A 7 53.03 3.85 -4.24
N PRO A 8 52.44 4.01 -3.05
CA PRO A 8 51.23 3.27 -2.69
C PRO A 8 50.09 3.73 -3.61
N ALA A 9 49.34 2.75 -4.12
CA ALA A 9 48.15 2.97 -4.90
C ALA A 9 47.18 3.88 -4.13
N ASP A 10 46.86 5.01 -4.75
CA ASP A 10 45.88 5.97 -4.28
C ASP A 10 44.49 5.33 -4.40
N ASP A 11 44.04 4.67 -3.33
CA ASP A 11 42.66 4.25 -3.14
C ASP A 11 41.81 5.53 -3.03
N SER A 12 41.46 6.08 -4.18
CA SER A 12 40.56 7.23 -4.28
C SER A 12 39.23 6.87 -3.60
N PRO A 13 38.84 7.57 -2.52
CA PRO A 13 37.58 7.29 -1.86
C PRO A 13 36.45 7.61 -2.82
N SER A 14 35.68 6.57 -3.19
CA SER A 14 34.41 6.70 -3.90
C SER A 14 33.55 7.74 -3.17
N ARG A 15 33.52 8.96 -3.72
CA ARG A 15 32.70 10.05 -3.20
C ARG A 15 31.25 9.69 -3.46
N ARG A 16 30.64 8.93 -2.54
CA ARG A 16 29.18 8.74 -2.51
C ARG A 16 28.55 10.13 -2.48
N GLY A 17 27.81 10.45 -3.54
CA GLY A 17 27.10 11.72 -3.64
C GLY A 17 26.18 11.94 -2.44
N ARG A 18 25.94 13.20 -2.08
CA ARG A 18 25.02 13.57 -1.00
C ARG A 18 23.66 12.88 -1.21
N PRO A 19 23.07 12.23 -0.18
CA PRO A 19 21.77 11.61 -0.32
C PRO A 19 20.73 12.64 -0.77
N PRO A 20 19.76 12.25 -1.63
CA PRO A 20 18.71 13.15 -2.06
C PRO A 20 17.93 13.68 -0.84
N GLU A 21 17.55 14.96 -0.90
CA GLU A 21 16.66 15.58 0.09
C GLU A 21 15.38 14.74 0.31
N PRO A 22 14.68 14.89 1.44
CA PRO A 22 13.41 14.21 1.69
C PRO A 22 12.41 14.37 0.53
N ILE A 23 11.55 13.37 0.33
CA ILE A 23 10.43 13.50 -0.60
C ILE A 23 9.52 14.63 -0.09
N CYS A 24 9.08 15.51 -0.98
CA CYS A 24 8.19 16.61 -0.67
C CYS A 24 6.93 16.12 0.07
N ASP A 25 6.53 16.84 1.13
CA ASP A 25 5.38 16.48 1.95
C ASP A 25 4.06 16.52 1.15
N ASP A 26 3.97 17.41 0.16
CA ASP A 26 2.83 17.56 -0.74
C ASP A 26 2.65 16.40 -1.74
N ALA A 27 3.63 15.49 -1.83
CA ALA A 27 3.48 14.30 -2.65
C ALA A 27 2.36 13.42 -2.08
N GLY A 28 1.40 13.06 -2.93
CA GLY A 28 0.36 12.10 -2.58
C GLY A 28 0.94 10.75 -2.11
N ALA A 29 0.17 10.00 -1.34
CA ALA A 29 0.60 8.71 -0.76
C ALA A 29 1.10 7.74 -1.84
N THR A 30 0.41 7.67 -2.97
CA THR A 30 0.80 6.78 -4.08
C THR A 30 2.08 7.25 -4.76
N HIS A 31 2.23 8.57 -4.94
CA HIS A 31 3.43 9.17 -5.52
C HIS A 31 4.65 8.87 -4.65
N ARG A 32 4.54 9.14 -3.35
CA ARG A 32 5.58 8.85 -2.37
C ARG A 32 5.99 7.38 -2.40
N THR A 33 5.03 6.46 -2.44
CA THR A 33 5.34 5.02 -2.35
C THR A 33 6.19 4.51 -3.52
N TRP A 34 5.83 4.84 -4.77
CA TRP A 34 6.65 4.39 -5.91
C TRP A 34 7.99 5.13 -5.96
N LEU A 35 8.03 6.39 -5.51
CA LEU A 35 9.24 7.19 -5.49
C LEU A 35 10.24 6.71 -4.44
N GLU A 36 9.78 6.26 -3.27
CA GLU A 36 10.59 5.59 -2.26
C GLU A 36 11.25 4.34 -2.84
N THR A 37 10.50 3.53 -3.60
CA THR A 37 11.06 2.35 -4.27
C THR A 37 12.17 2.74 -5.26
N VAL A 38 11.93 3.75 -6.10
CA VAL A 38 12.93 4.25 -7.08
C VAL A 38 14.18 4.77 -6.36
N ARG A 39 14.01 5.51 -5.26
CA ARG A 39 15.13 6.01 -4.45
C ARG A 39 15.92 4.89 -3.79
N SER A 40 15.24 3.90 -3.20
CA SER A 40 15.88 2.73 -2.59
C SER A 40 16.69 1.95 -3.62
N ARG A 41 16.15 1.74 -4.82
CA ARG A 41 16.84 1.07 -5.92
C ARG A 41 18.03 1.87 -6.43
N LEU A 42 17.91 3.20 -6.53
CA LEU A 42 19.05 4.07 -6.84
C LEU A 42 20.18 3.90 -5.82
N VAL A 43 19.86 3.95 -4.52
CA VAL A 43 20.85 3.75 -3.45
C VAL A 43 21.48 2.35 -3.53
N ALA A 44 20.67 1.31 -3.72
CA ALA A 44 21.15 -0.08 -3.81
C ALA A 44 22.02 -0.33 -5.04
N SER A 45 21.73 0.33 -6.16
CA SER A 45 22.50 0.21 -7.41
C SER A 45 23.90 0.80 -7.32
N GLY A 46 24.16 1.66 -6.32
CA GLY A 46 25.41 2.41 -6.19
C GLY A 46 25.60 3.53 -7.22
N LEU A 47 24.62 3.75 -8.11
CA LEU A 47 24.71 4.79 -9.14
C LEU A 47 24.64 6.18 -8.54
N THR A 48 25.50 7.04 -9.05
CA THR A 48 25.48 8.48 -8.83
C THR A 48 24.41 9.15 -9.69
N LEU A 49 24.03 10.37 -9.30
CA LEU A 49 23.11 11.17 -10.10
C LEU A 49 23.68 11.51 -11.49
N ASP A 50 25.01 11.65 -11.62
CA ASP A 50 25.65 11.93 -12.90
C ASP A 50 25.64 10.71 -13.84
N GLU A 51 25.81 9.51 -13.31
CA GLU A 51 25.61 8.28 -14.10
C GLU A 51 24.15 8.11 -14.52
N LEU A 52 23.20 8.49 -13.66
CA LEU A 52 21.78 8.48 -14.01
C LEU A 52 21.48 9.47 -15.14
N VAL A 53 22.09 10.67 -15.13
CA VAL A 53 22.02 11.63 -16.25
C VAL A 53 22.50 10.99 -17.55
N SER A 54 23.67 10.32 -17.53
CA SER A 54 24.22 9.66 -18.71
C SER A 54 23.31 8.54 -19.24
N ARG A 55 22.65 7.80 -18.36
CA ARG A 55 21.77 6.67 -18.73
C ARG A 55 20.38 7.10 -19.19
N SER A 56 19.81 8.13 -18.56
CA SER A 56 18.44 8.56 -18.82
C SER A 56 18.35 9.66 -19.89
N GLY A 57 19.44 10.37 -20.18
CA GLY A 57 19.46 11.50 -21.11
C GLY A 57 18.76 12.76 -20.59
N TYR A 58 18.42 12.83 -19.30
CA TYR A 58 17.77 13.98 -18.67
C TYR A 58 18.76 14.78 -17.84
N SER A 59 18.53 16.10 -17.72
CA SER A 59 19.40 16.96 -16.92
C SER A 59 19.37 16.60 -15.43
N LYS A 60 20.49 16.86 -14.75
CA LYS A 60 20.65 16.66 -13.30
C LYS A 60 19.53 17.33 -12.50
N THR A 61 19.13 18.54 -12.90
CA THR A 61 18.03 19.29 -12.27
C THR A 61 16.70 18.53 -12.36
N ARG A 62 16.31 18.08 -13.57
CA ARG A 62 15.04 17.35 -13.77
C ARG A 62 15.00 16.04 -12.99
N LEU A 63 16.12 15.31 -12.96
CA LEU A 63 16.23 14.07 -12.19
C LEU A 63 16.15 14.34 -10.69
N SER A 64 16.79 15.39 -10.19
CA SER A 64 16.71 15.80 -8.79
C SER A 64 15.29 16.22 -8.40
N GLU A 65 14.58 16.96 -9.25
CA GLU A 65 13.18 17.34 -9.03
C GLU A 65 12.27 16.10 -8.94
N LEU A 66 12.43 15.17 -9.90
CA LEU A 66 11.71 13.90 -9.89
C LEU A 66 11.95 13.11 -8.59
N LEU A 67 13.22 12.90 -8.21
CA LEU A 67 13.59 12.10 -7.03
C LEU A 67 13.15 12.74 -5.70
N ARG A 68 12.86 14.04 -5.69
CA ARG A 68 12.28 14.75 -4.54
C ARG A 68 10.76 14.82 -4.58
N GLY A 69 10.13 14.43 -5.69
CA GLY A 69 8.70 14.61 -5.91
C GLY A 69 8.29 16.07 -5.86
N LYS A 70 9.21 17.00 -6.19
CA LYS A 70 8.99 18.45 -6.09
C LYS A 70 8.52 19.02 -7.42
N GLY A 71 7.58 19.96 -7.37
CA GLY A 71 7.06 20.64 -8.56
C GLY A 71 5.89 19.89 -9.21
N TYR A 72 5.80 19.94 -10.54
CA TYR A 72 4.74 19.24 -11.25
C TYR A 72 4.94 17.72 -11.20
N TYR A 73 3.83 16.99 -11.13
CA TYR A 73 3.85 15.53 -11.26
C TYR A 73 4.61 15.10 -12.54
N PRO A 74 5.61 14.20 -12.43
CA PRO A 74 6.53 13.92 -13.52
C PRO A 74 5.83 13.23 -14.69
N GLY A 75 6.27 13.57 -15.92
CA GLY A 75 5.86 12.85 -17.13
C GLY A 75 6.24 11.38 -17.09
N TRP A 76 5.52 10.54 -17.85
CA TRP A 76 5.78 9.11 -17.88
C TRP A 76 7.13 8.80 -18.54
N GLU A 77 7.56 9.58 -19.54
CA GLU A 77 8.76 9.35 -20.33
C GLU A 77 10.03 9.49 -19.49
N ILE A 78 10.11 10.54 -18.66
CA ILE A 78 11.22 10.73 -17.72
C ILE A 78 11.21 9.66 -16.62
N THR A 79 10.03 9.32 -16.11
CA THR A 79 9.86 8.28 -15.09
C THR A 79 10.33 6.93 -15.63
N TYR A 80 9.86 6.54 -16.81
CA TYR A 80 10.23 5.30 -17.48
C TYR A 80 11.73 5.23 -17.77
N SER A 81 12.35 6.34 -18.20
CA SER A 81 13.79 6.39 -18.48
C SER A 81 14.62 6.13 -17.22
N VAL A 82 14.21 6.66 -16.07
CA VAL A 82 14.85 6.39 -14.77
C VAL A 82 14.62 4.95 -14.32
N VAL A 83 13.37 4.47 -14.40
CA VAL A 83 12.99 3.08 -14.06
C VAL A 83 13.80 2.08 -14.87
N LYS A 84 13.95 2.31 -16.18
CA LYS A 84 14.79 1.49 -17.07
C LYS A 84 16.27 1.56 -16.69
N ALA A 85 16.79 2.75 -16.38
CA ALA A 85 18.20 2.92 -16.01
C ALA A 85 18.57 2.22 -14.69
N LEU A 86 17.58 1.98 -13.82
CA LEU A 86 17.69 1.31 -12.53
C LEU A 86 17.27 -0.16 -12.56
N ASP A 87 16.95 -0.71 -13.74
CA ASP A 87 16.47 -2.09 -13.91
C ASP A 87 15.24 -2.43 -13.05
N ILE A 88 14.34 -1.46 -12.87
CA ILE A 88 13.10 -1.64 -12.13
C ILE A 88 12.01 -2.17 -13.06
N PRO A 89 11.22 -3.18 -12.67
CA PRO A 89 10.09 -3.67 -13.47
C PRO A 89 9.12 -2.52 -13.83
N PRO A 90 8.96 -2.18 -15.12
CA PRO A 90 8.30 -0.93 -15.50
C PRO A 90 6.76 -1.00 -15.40
N TRP A 91 6.17 -2.18 -15.50
CA TRP A 91 4.72 -2.37 -15.47
C TRP A 91 4.05 -2.01 -14.13
N PRO A 92 4.53 -2.49 -12.96
CA PRO A 92 4.00 -2.04 -11.68
C PRO A 92 4.23 -0.53 -11.47
N VAL A 93 5.39 0.03 -11.87
CA VAL A 93 5.62 1.48 -11.79
C VAL A 93 4.64 2.25 -12.68
N ARG A 94 4.33 1.77 -13.89
CA ARG A 94 3.36 2.42 -14.79
C ARG A 94 1.96 2.51 -14.17
N ARG A 95 1.51 1.43 -13.51
CA ARG A 95 0.22 1.39 -12.82
C ARG A 95 0.20 2.32 -11.60
N LEU A 96 1.27 2.30 -10.78
CA LEU A 96 1.42 3.22 -9.64
C LEU A 96 1.55 4.68 -10.08
N TRP A 97 2.28 4.95 -11.15
CA TRP A 97 2.42 6.28 -11.74
C TRP A 97 1.06 6.80 -12.23
N THR A 98 0.25 5.93 -12.83
CA THR A 98 -1.12 6.27 -13.27
C THR A 98 -2.02 6.59 -12.08
N ALA A 99 -1.93 5.81 -11.01
CA ALA A 99 -2.71 6.05 -9.79
C ALA A 99 -2.29 7.36 -9.09
N ALA A 100 -0.99 7.61 -8.98
CA ALA A 100 -0.44 8.84 -8.41
C ALA A 100 -0.73 10.08 -9.27
N ALA A 101 -0.78 9.96 -10.61
CA ALA A 101 -1.20 11.05 -11.49
C ALA A 101 -2.67 11.46 -11.22
N ARG A 102 -3.55 10.48 -11.01
CA ARG A 102 -4.96 10.73 -10.65
C ARG A 102 -5.09 11.37 -9.28
N GLU A 103 -4.28 10.94 -8.31
CA GLU A 103 -4.20 11.55 -6.98
C GLU A 103 -3.76 13.02 -7.06
N ALA A 104 -2.81 13.33 -7.95
CA ALA A 104 -2.37 14.70 -8.24
C ALA A 104 -3.33 15.47 -9.18
N ALA A 105 -4.59 15.01 -9.32
CA ALA A 105 -5.64 15.60 -10.14
C ALA A 105 -5.23 15.90 -11.59
N LYS A 106 -4.37 15.04 -12.18
CA LYS A 106 -3.99 15.18 -13.59
C LYS A 106 -5.14 14.79 -14.51
N ASP A 107 -5.24 15.54 -15.60
CA ASP A 107 -6.23 15.32 -16.64
C ASP A 107 -6.12 13.90 -17.24
N PRO A 108 -7.23 13.18 -17.46
CA PRO A 108 -7.21 11.83 -18.03
C PRO A 108 -6.58 11.75 -19.43
N ALA A 109 -6.75 12.78 -20.28
CA ALA A 109 -6.12 12.81 -21.60
C ALA A 109 -4.60 13.04 -21.47
N TRP A 110 -4.15 13.88 -20.54
CA TRP A 110 -2.73 14.00 -20.21
C TRP A 110 -2.10 12.67 -19.80
N ILE A 111 -2.78 11.91 -18.92
CA ILE A 111 -2.34 10.57 -18.51
C ILE A 111 -2.25 9.65 -19.72
N LYS A 112 -3.32 9.59 -20.53
CA LYS A 112 -3.37 8.73 -21.72
C LYS A 112 -2.25 9.04 -22.70
N ASN A 113 -2.01 10.32 -22.98
CA ASN A 113 -0.99 10.78 -23.91
C ASN A 113 0.42 10.41 -23.40
N GLY A 114 0.70 10.63 -22.12
CA GLY A 114 1.98 10.22 -21.51
C GLY A 114 2.20 8.71 -21.60
N LEU A 115 1.16 7.90 -21.34
CA LEU A 115 1.24 6.44 -21.47
C LEU A 115 1.41 5.96 -22.92
N GLN A 116 1.01 6.76 -23.92
CA GLN A 116 1.16 6.44 -25.33
C GLN A 116 2.53 6.82 -25.88
N ALA A 117 3.13 7.88 -25.34
CA ALA A 117 4.43 8.38 -25.78
C ALA A 117 5.55 7.34 -25.60
N VAL A 118 5.50 6.54 -24.53
CA VAL A 118 6.47 5.46 -24.30
C VAL A 118 5.79 4.21 -23.72
N GLN A 119 5.91 3.09 -24.44
CA GLN A 119 5.50 1.79 -23.92
C GLN A 119 6.64 1.12 -23.13
N PRO A 120 6.34 0.51 -21.98
CA PRO A 120 7.29 -0.36 -21.30
C PRO A 120 7.80 -1.48 -22.21
N LEU A 121 9.11 -1.71 -22.17
CA LEU A 121 9.71 -2.92 -22.73
C LEU A 121 9.57 -4.08 -21.72
N GLY A 122 9.43 -5.30 -22.24
CA GLY A 122 9.32 -6.52 -21.44
C GLY A 122 7.89 -6.94 -21.10
N PRO A 123 7.69 -8.17 -20.62
CA PRO A 123 6.37 -8.70 -20.32
C PRO A 123 5.75 -8.07 -19.06
N ASP A 124 4.43 -7.88 -19.07
CA ASP A 124 3.65 -7.57 -17.85
C ASP A 124 3.39 -8.87 -17.08
N GLN A 125 4.47 -9.54 -16.67
CA GLN A 125 4.43 -10.80 -15.94
C GLN A 125 5.18 -10.66 -14.62
N PRO A 126 4.48 -10.72 -13.46
CA PRO A 126 5.14 -10.78 -12.17
C PRO A 126 5.84 -12.13 -11.93
N PRO A 127 6.76 -12.21 -10.96
CA PRO A 127 7.30 -13.48 -10.48
C PRO A 127 6.18 -14.47 -10.12
N THR A 128 6.37 -15.76 -10.39
CA THR A 128 5.34 -16.78 -10.16
C THR A 128 4.83 -16.81 -8.71
N ALA A 129 5.73 -16.64 -7.74
CA ALA A 129 5.38 -16.60 -6.32
C ALA A 129 4.51 -15.36 -6.00
N HIS A 130 4.84 -14.20 -6.57
CA HIS A 130 4.03 -12.98 -6.45
C HIS A 130 2.64 -13.19 -7.05
N PHE A 131 2.57 -13.81 -8.23
CA PHE A 131 1.31 -14.10 -8.90
C PHE A 131 0.41 -15.03 -8.06
N GLY A 132 0.97 -16.11 -7.53
CA GLY A 132 0.26 -17.04 -6.65
C GLY A 132 -0.25 -16.36 -5.38
N PHE A 133 0.59 -15.54 -4.76
CA PHE A 133 0.21 -14.74 -3.59
C PHE A 133 -0.92 -13.76 -3.90
N THR A 134 -0.81 -13.03 -5.03
CA THR A 134 -1.83 -12.10 -5.50
C THR A 134 -3.17 -12.79 -5.70
N GLN A 135 -3.20 -13.97 -6.33
CA GLN A 135 -4.43 -14.74 -6.50
C GLN A 135 -5.05 -15.14 -5.16
N ALA A 136 -4.24 -15.67 -4.24
CA ALA A 136 -4.71 -16.11 -2.93
C ALA A 136 -5.27 -14.94 -2.10
N MET A 137 -4.60 -13.78 -2.14
CA MET A 137 -4.91 -12.65 -1.26
C MET A 137 -5.89 -11.64 -1.87
N ASN A 138 -6.16 -11.67 -3.18
CA ASN A 138 -7.00 -10.67 -3.84
C ASN A 138 -8.37 -10.53 -3.17
N ARG A 139 -9.06 -11.64 -2.93
CA ARG A 139 -10.39 -11.65 -2.32
C ARG A 139 -10.40 -11.15 -0.87
N PRO A 140 -9.62 -11.72 0.07
CA PRO A 140 -9.64 -11.25 1.46
C PRO A 140 -9.16 -9.80 1.60
N TYR A 141 -8.13 -9.39 0.83
CA TYR A 141 -7.64 -8.00 0.88
C TYR A 141 -8.69 -7.02 0.35
N THR A 142 -9.39 -7.38 -0.73
CA THR A 142 -10.48 -6.55 -1.26
C THR A 142 -11.65 -6.48 -0.29
N ALA A 143 -12.02 -7.59 0.36
CA ALA A 143 -13.08 -7.59 1.35
C ALA A 143 -12.75 -6.67 2.55
N TYR A 144 -11.53 -6.75 3.07
CA TYR A 144 -11.06 -5.87 4.13
C TYR A 144 -11.05 -4.40 3.68
N ALA A 145 -10.47 -4.09 2.52
CA ALA A 145 -10.43 -2.71 2.01
C ALA A 145 -11.84 -2.14 1.78
N ARG A 146 -12.80 -2.94 1.32
CA ARG A 146 -14.20 -2.51 1.15
C ARG A 146 -14.87 -2.11 2.46
N ALA A 147 -14.54 -2.78 3.57
CA ALA A 147 -15.13 -2.45 4.88
C ALA A 147 -14.85 -1.00 5.29
N PHE A 148 -13.70 -0.45 4.89
CA PHE A 148 -13.28 0.92 5.22
C PHE A 148 -13.52 1.93 4.10
N LEU A 149 -13.37 1.52 2.84
CA LEU A 149 -13.39 2.45 1.70
C LEU A 149 -14.77 2.58 1.05
N GLN A 150 -15.71 1.69 1.41
CA GLN A 150 -17.14 1.67 1.03
C GLN A 150 -17.41 1.46 -0.48
N GLU A 151 -16.55 1.98 -1.34
CA GLU A 151 -16.62 1.88 -2.79
C GLU A 151 -15.73 0.74 -3.30
N ASP A 152 -16.33 -0.20 -4.03
CA ASP A 152 -15.63 -1.36 -4.58
C ASP A 152 -14.45 -0.96 -5.48
N GLN A 153 -14.62 0.07 -6.32
CA GLN A 153 -13.56 0.53 -7.20
C GLN A 153 -12.36 1.10 -6.41
N ARG A 154 -12.60 1.80 -5.30
CA ARG A 154 -11.53 2.31 -4.42
C ARG A 154 -10.81 1.16 -3.72
N ALA A 155 -11.55 0.17 -3.22
CA ALA A 155 -10.98 -1.02 -2.59
C ALA A 155 -10.08 -1.81 -3.55
N ARG A 156 -10.58 -2.15 -4.75
CA ARG A 156 -9.79 -2.86 -5.77
C ARG A 156 -8.55 -2.08 -6.19
N ARG A 157 -8.65 -0.74 -6.27
CA ARG A 157 -7.51 0.12 -6.62
C ARG A 157 -6.41 0.03 -5.57
N VAL A 158 -6.75 0.18 -4.29
CA VAL A 158 -5.77 0.11 -3.18
C VAL A 158 -5.12 -1.28 -3.10
N VAL A 159 -5.89 -2.33 -3.32
CA VAL A 159 -5.37 -3.71 -3.37
C VAL A 159 -4.44 -3.90 -4.56
N GLY A 160 -4.81 -3.41 -5.75
CA GLY A 160 -3.95 -3.45 -6.94
C GLY A 160 -2.64 -2.69 -6.74
N GLU A 161 -2.68 -1.47 -6.20
CA GLU A 161 -1.48 -0.70 -5.84
C GLU A 161 -0.59 -1.46 -4.84
N THR A 162 -1.20 -2.13 -3.86
CA THR A 162 -0.47 -2.94 -2.87
C THR A 162 0.29 -4.07 -3.56
N PHE A 163 -0.35 -4.81 -4.46
CA PHE A 163 0.31 -5.85 -5.22
C PHE A 163 1.38 -5.31 -6.17
N ASP A 164 1.18 -4.13 -6.77
CA ASP A 164 2.20 -3.49 -7.61
C ASP A 164 3.45 -3.13 -6.80
N ILE A 165 3.28 -2.64 -5.57
CA ILE A 165 4.43 -2.36 -4.68
C ILE A 165 5.11 -3.66 -4.24
N LEU A 166 4.32 -4.68 -3.89
CA LEU A 166 4.86 -6.00 -3.56
C LEU A 166 5.64 -6.61 -4.73
N TRP A 167 5.27 -6.32 -5.97
CA TRP A 167 6.06 -6.73 -7.12
C TRP A 167 7.42 -6.01 -7.12
N LEU A 168 7.45 -4.71 -6.89
CA LEU A 168 8.69 -3.92 -6.91
C LEU A 168 9.72 -4.33 -5.86
N ASN A 169 9.27 -4.82 -4.71
CA ASN A 169 10.11 -5.25 -3.60
C ASN A 169 10.01 -6.76 -3.30
N TRP A 170 9.54 -7.57 -4.26
CA TRP A 170 9.22 -8.97 -4.01
C TRP A 170 10.39 -9.77 -3.44
N ASP A 171 11.59 -9.62 -4.02
CA ASP A 171 12.78 -10.34 -3.57
C ASP A 171 13.13 -10.02 -2.11
N GLU A 172 13.03 -8.74 -1.72
CA GLU A 172 13.21 -8.28 -0.33
C GLU A 172 12.09 -8.82 0.58
N ALA A 173 10.84 -8.76 0.12
CA ALA A 173 9.67 -9.24 0.86
C ALA A 173 9.70 -10.76 1.12
N THR A 174 10.30 -11.54 0.21
CA THR A 174 10.51 -12.99 0.38
C THR A 174 11.74 -13.34 1.22
N THR A 175 12.64 -12.38 1.45
CA THR A 175 13.78 -12.55 2.37
C THR A 175 13.35 -12.29 3.82
N SER A 176 12.24 -11.58 4.04
CA SER A 176 11.62 -11.41 5.36
C SER A 176 11.07 -12.75 5.88
N PRO A 177 11.21 -13.06 7.18
CA PRO A 177 10.69 -14.29 7.78
C PRO A 177 9.15 -14.41 7.71
N ASP A 178 8.43 -13.34 7.38
CA ASP A 178 6.97 -13.34 7.27
C ASP A 178 6.46 -12.44 6.13
N THR A 179 6.50 -12.96 4.90
CA THR A 179 5.95 -12.28 3.70
C THR A 179 4.47 -11.93 3.83
N PRO A 180 3.58 -12.82 4.32
CA PRO A 180 2.17 -12.47 4.57
C PRO A 180 1.99 -11.29 5.51
N ARG A 181 2.74 -11.22 6.63
CA ARG A 181 2.65 -10.09 7.58
C ARG A 181 3.10 -8.79 6.95
N HIS A 182 4.20 -8.82 6.21
CA HIS A 182 4.69 -7.64 5.49
C HIS A 182 3.64 -7.12 4.50
N ALA A 183 3.09 -8.01 3.68
CA ALA A 183 2.04 -7.68 2.73
C ALA A 183 0.76 -7.15 3.41
N TRP A 184 0.37 -7.74 4.54
CA TRP A 184 -0.76 -7.28 5.34
C TRP A 184 -0.55 -5.85 5.84
N GLN A 185 0.61 -5.56 6.43
CA GLN A 185 0.90 -4.22 6.97
C GLN A 185 0.95 -3.15 5.87
N LEU A 186 1.47 -3.50 4.69
CA LEU A 186 1.46 -2.61 3.53
C LEU A 186 0.02 -2.30 3.07
N LEU A 187 -0.82 -3.33 2.92
CA LEU A 187 -2.24 -3.15 2.60
C LEU A 187 -2.91 -2.27 3.64
N ARG A 188 -2.77 -2.64 4.93
CA ARG A 188 -3.42 -1.99 6.06
C ARG A 188 -3.08 -0.51 6.10
N SER A 189 -1.78 -0.17 6.02
CA SER A 189 -1.33 1.22 5.98
C SER A 189 -2.01 2.03 4.87
N LYS A 190 -2.06 1.46 3.65
CA LYS A 190 -2.71 2.11 2.50
C LYS A 190 -4.22 2.26 2.63
N VAL A 191 -4.90 1.28 3.21
CA VAL A 191 -6.34 1.33 3.49
C VAL A 191 -6.61 2.42 4.53
N MET A 192 -5.88 2.41 5.65
CA MET A 192 -6.07 3.39 6.73
C MET A 192 -5.78 4.83 6.28
N ALA A 193 -4.75 5.04 5.46
CA ALA A 193 -4.45 6.37 4.90
C ALA A 193 -5.57 6.93 4.00
N ARG A 194 -6.50 6.09 3.53
CA ARG A 194 -7.62 6.48 2.66
C ARG A 194 -9.00 6.30 3.30
N ALA A 195 -9.05 5.67 4.46
CA ALA A 195 -10.26 5.51 5.25
C ALA A 195 -10.68 6.87 5.77
N PHE A 196 -11.99 7.14 5.75
CA PHE A 196 -12.54 8.30 6.43
C PHE A 196 -12.24 8.19 7.92
N GLN A 197 -11.79 9.30 8.52
CA GLN A 197 -11.48 9.34 9.94
C GLN A 197 -12.62 10.03 10.69
N ARG A 198 -12.98 9.48 11.84
CA ARG A 198 -13.95 10.02 12.79
C ARG A 198 -13.38 9.85 14.19
N ASP A 199 -13.26 10.96 14.92
CA ASP A 199 -12.75 10.97 16.30
C ASP A 199 -11.37 10.27 16.47
N GLY A 200 -10.53 10.32 15.43
CA GLY A 200 -9.20 9.69 15.42
C GLY A 200 -9.18 8.21 15.03
N HIS A 201 -10.33 7.63 14.67
CA HIS A 201 -10.50 6.23 14.28
C HIS A 201 -11.07 6.10 12.85
N PRO A 202 -10.83 4.98 12.15
CA PRO A 202 -11.41 4.77 10.82
C PRO A 202 -12.93 4.54 10.89
N ASP A 203 -13.70 5.22 10.03
CA ASP A 203 -15.16 5.11 9.98
C ASP A 203 -15.61 3.79 9.33
N LEU A 204 -16.21 2.92 10.14
CA LEU A 204 -16.77 1.64 9.73
C LEU A 204 -18.30 1.65 9.60
N ARG A 205 -18.99 2.75 9.94
CA ARG A 205 -20.46 2.78 10.06
C ARG A 205 -21.17 2.48 8.75
N ALA A 206 -20.57 2.83 7.62
CA ALA A 206 -21.14 2.50 6.32
C ALA A 206 -21.27 1.00 6.08
N ALA A 207 -20.45 0.17 6.73
CA ALA A 207 -20.60 -1.28 6.68
C ALA A 207 -21.96 -1.74 7.26
N ALA A 208 -22.60 -0.93 8.14
CA ALA A 208 -23.90 -1.25 8.71
C ALA A 208 -24.93 -1.41 7.59
N PHE A 209 -25.00 -0.43 6.67
CA PHE A 209 -25.89 -0.45 5.51
C PHE A 209 -25.69 -1.66 4.58
N HIS A 210 -24.50 -2.25 4.58
CA HIS A 210 -24.16 -3.40 3.74
C HIS A 210 -24.34 -4.74 4.46
N THR A 211 -24.82 -4.74 5.70
CA THR A 211 -25.08 -5.97 6.45
C THR A 211 -26.33 -6.67 5.92
N VAL A 212 -26.17 -7.88 5.39
CA VAL A 212 -27.23 -8.67 4.73
C VAL A 212 -28.49 -8.84 5.60
N ALA A 213 -28.33 -8.90 6.93
CA ALA A 213 -29.45 -9.06 7.86
C ALA A 213 -30.43 -7.87 7.88
N GLN A 214 -29.97 -6.64 7.60
CA GLN A 214 -30.83 -5.45 7.59
C GLN A 214 -31.59 -5.29 6.28
N ALA A 215 -31.04 -5.77 5.17
CA ALA A 215 -31.68 -5.71 3.87
C ALA A 215 -32.95 -6.57 3.78
N ARG A 216 -33.19 -7.44 4.77
CA ARG A 216 -34.35 -8.33 4.89
C ARG A 216 -35.46 -7.78 5.80
N ILE A 217 -35.30 -6.58 6.33
CA ILE A 217 -36.30 -5.92 7.19
C ILE A 217 -37.16 -5.02 6.30
N ASP A 218 -38.45 -5.33 6.23
CA ASP A 218 -39.40 -4.61 5.38
C ASP A 218 -39.84 -3.27 6.01
N ASP A 219 -39.92 -3.20 7.34
CA ASP A 219 -40.26 -1.97 8.05
C ASP A 219 -39.08 -0.98 8.07
N LEU A 220 -39.31 0.22 7.56
CA LEU A 220 -38.27 1.23 7.42
C LEU A 220 -37.77 1.73 8.79
N ALA A 221 -38.66 1.90 9.77
CA ALA A 221 -38.27 2.41 11.09
C ALA A 221 -37.43 1.39 11.84
N GLU A 222 -37.83 0.12 11.83
CA GLU A 222 -37.06 -1.00 12.40
C GLU A 222 -35.71 -1.16 11.69
N ARG A 223 -35.70 -1.05 10.35
CA ARG A 223 -34.47 -1.11 9.57
C ARG A 223 -33.51 0.03 9.95
N MET A 224 -34.01 1.25 10.07
CA MET A 224 -33.20 2.41 10.47
C MET A 224 -32.68 2.27 11.91
N ALA A 225 -33.50 1.82 12.85
CA ALA A 225 -33.07 1.57 14.22
C ALA A 225 -31.98 0.48 14.28
N ARG A 226 -32.09 -0.57 13.45
CA ARG A 226 -31.05 -1.61 13.36
C ARG A 226 -29.76 -1.09 12.71
N ILE A 227 -29.86 -0.21 11.70
CA ILE A 227 -28.71 0.48 11.10
C ILE A 227 -27.97 1.29 12.16
N ASP A 228 -28.69 2.06 12.96
CA ASP A 228 -28.12 2.90 14.02
C ASP A 228 -27.41 2.05 15.10
N LYS A 229 -28.06 0.95 15.53
CA LYS A 229 -27.45 -0.01 16.47
C LYS A 229 -26.15 -0.61 15.94
N LEU A 230 -26.15 -1.06 14.67
CA LEU A 230 -24.92 -1.60 14.04
C LEU A 230 -23.85 -0.54 13.82
N ALA A 231 -24.23 0.70 13.47
CA ALA A 231 -23.30 1.80 13.31
C ALA A 231 -22.55 2.07 14.63
N GLY A 232 -23.25 2.17 15.76
CA GLY A 232 -22.63 2.34 17.07
C GLY A 232 -21.74 1.15 17.48
N PHE A 233 -22.13 -0.08 17.12
CA PHE A 233 -21.27 -1.25 17.34
C PHE A 233 -19.99 -1.20 16.48
N PHE A 234 -20.08 -0.75 15.22
CA PHE A 234 -18.93 -0.61 14.34
C PHE A 234 -17.98 0.51 14.73
N ASP A 235 -18.48 1.60 15.31
CA ASP A 235 -17.65 2.60 15.98
C ASP A 235 -16.84 1.96 17.13
N THR A 236 -17.47 1.05 17.89
CA THR A 236 -16.78 0.33 18.97
C THR A 236 -15.67 -0.58 18.42
N ILE A 237 -15.88 -1.26 17.29
CA ILE A 237 -14.85 -2.05 16.60
C ILE A 237 -13.68 -1.17 16.16
N ALA A 238 -13.94 0.03 15.63
CA ALA A 238 -12.91 0.96 15.17
C ALA A 238 -11.97 1.45 16.29
N CYS A 239 -12.42 1.37 17.55
CA CYS A 239 -11.65 1.72 18.74
C CYS A 239 -10.76 0.59 19.26
N LEU A 240 -10.86 -0.63 18.72
CA LEU A 240 -10.00 -1.74 19.13
C LEU A 240 -8.53 -1.49 18.77
N PRO A 241 -7.58 -2.11 19.50
CA PRO A 241 -6.18 -2.15 19.09
C PRO A 241 -6.02 -2.65 17.64
N PRO A 242 -5.05 -2.14 16.86
CA PRO A 242 -4.94 -2.38 15.41
C PRO A 242 -5.11 -3.84 14.97
N ASP A 243 -4.35 -4.78 15.55
CA ASP A 243 -4.43 -6.20 15.18
C ASP A 243 -5.74 -6.85 15.64
N GLN A 244 -6.35 -6.38 16.75
CA GLN A 244 -7.65 -6.86 17.22
C GLN A 244 -8.79 -6.39 16.30
N MET A 245 -8.76 -5.13 15.87
CA MET A 245 -9.68 -4.58 14.88
C MET A 245 -9.57 -5.38 13.58
N ASP A 246 -8.36 -5.63 13.10
CA ASP A 246 -8.12 -6.33 11.84
C ASP A 246 -8.71 -7.74 11.84
N VAL A 247 -8.43 -8.53 12.88
CA VAL A 247 -8.99 -9.88 13.07
C VAL A 247 -10.51 -9.84 13.17
N THR A 248 -11.06 -8.86 13.90
CA THR A 248 -12.51 -8.69 14.08
C THR A 248 -13.20 -8.36 12.75
N VAL A 249 -12.66 -7.40 11.98
CA VAL A 249 -13.22 -6.99 10.68
C VAL A 249 -13.16 -8.15 9.70
N LEU A 250 -12.01 -8.83 9.56
CA LEU A 250 -11.88 -9.98 8.66
C LEU A 250 -12.87 -11.08 9.01
N ARG A 251 -12.99 -11.45 10.28
CA ARG A 251 -13.85 -12.55 10.70
C ARG A 251 -15.33 -12.22 10.54
N TYR A 252 -15.77 -11.08 11.08
CA TYR A 252 -17.20 -10.81 11.26
C TYR A 252 -17.79 -9.91 10.19
N LEU A 253 -17.05 -8.92 9.68
CA LEU A 253 -17.54 -8.03 8.62
C LEU A 253 -17.25 -8.59 7.23
N CYS A 254 -16.10 -9.25 7.03
CA CYS A 254 -15.74 -9.85 5.76
C CYS A 254 -16.14 -11.32 5.63
N GLY A 255 -16.62 -11.95 6.72
CA GLY A 255 -17.07 -13.36 6.72
C GLY A 255 -15.95 -14.36 6.45
N ILE A 256 -14.70 -14.02 6.80
CA ILE A 256 -13.55 -14.91 6.62
C ILE A 256 -13.55 -15.98 7.72
N HIS A 257 -13.33 -17.23 7.32
CA HIS A 257 -13.26 -18.34 8.27
C HIS A 257 -12.11 -18.13 9.28
N PRO A 258 -12.29 -18.42 10.59
CA PRO A 258 -11.27 -18.20 11.61
C PRO A 258 -9.91 -18.81 11.25
N ASP A 259 -9.92 -20.04 10.71
CA ASP A 259 -8.70 -20.75 10.31
C ASP A 259 -7.97 -20.12 9.11
N ALA A 260 -8.61 -19.21 8.37
CA ALA A 260 -7.96 -18.49 7.27
C ALA A 260 -7.37 -17.14 7.71
N VAL A 261 -7.88 -16.55 8.79
CA VAL A 261 -7.50 -15.20 9.22
C VAL A 261 -6.00 -15.10 9.48
N HIS A 262 -5.43 -16.08 10.19
CA HIS A 262 -4.01 -16.06 10.56
C HIS A 262 -3.07 -16.05 9.34
N GLY A 263 -3.41 -16.79 8.28
CA GLY A 263 -2.66 -16.82 7.04
C GLY A 263 -2.79 -15.53 6.21
N ILE A 264 -3.93 -14.83 6.33
CA ILE A 264 -4.18 -13.54 5.65
C ILE A 264 -3.38 -12.41 6.32
N VAL A 265 -3.38 -12.36 7.65
CA VAL A 265 -2.70 -11.27 8.40
C VAL A 265 -1.21 -11.53 8.63
N GLY A 266 -0.75 -12.75 8.36
CA GLY A 266 0.61 -13.20 8.70
C GLY A 266 0.85 -13.23 10.20
N LEU A 267 0.00 -13.93 10.94
CA LEU A 267 0.20 -14.16 12.36
C LEU A 267 0.20 -15.66 12.66
N PRO A 268 0.88 -16.11 13.72
CA PRO A 268 0.68 -17.45 14.23
C PRO A 268 -0.79 -17.67 14.62
N GLN A 269 -1.34 -18.85 14.34
CA GLN A 269 -2.75 -19.16 14.60
C GLN A 269 -3.15 -18.91 16.07
N ALA A 270 -2.29 -19.30 17.02
CA ALA A 270 -2.52 -19.06 18.45
C ALA A 270 -2.65 -17.56 18.80
N ILE A 271 -1.86 -16.70 18.12
CA ILE A 271 -1.93 -15.25 18.32
C ILE A 271 -3.24 -14.69 17.73
N ALA A 272 -3.63 -15.12 16.53
CA ALA A 272 -4.90 -14.71 15.92
C ALA A 272 -6.11 -15.09 16.80
N HIS A 273 -6.11 -16.28 17.40
CA HIS A 273 -7.15 -16.71 18.34
C HIS A 273 -7.16 -15.87 19.62
N THR A 274 -5.98 -15.57 20.16
CA THR A 274 -5.83 -14.74 21.37
C THR A 274 -6.35 -13.32 21.12
N LEU A 275 -6.01 -12.74 19.96
CA LEU A 275 -6.51 -11.43 19.54
C LEU A 275 -8.03 -11.39 19.40
N ASP A 276 -8.63 -12.41 18.77
CA ASP A 276 -10.10 -12.51 18.69
C ASP A 276 -10.75 -12.62 20.08
N HIS A 277 -10.19 -13.44 20.96
CA HIS A 277 -10.70 -13.59 22.33
C HIS A 277 -10.66 -12.26 23.09
N HIS A 278 -9.53 -11.53 23.02
CA HIS A 278 -9.39 -10.23 23.66
C HIS A 278 -10.32 -9.17 23.03
N ALA A 279 -10.46 -9.17 21.70
CA ALA A 279 -11.38 -8.28 21.01
C ALA A 279 -12.82 -8.48 21.49
N ARG A 280 -13.27 -9.74 21.61
CA ARG A 280 -14.62 -10.06 22.13
C ARG A 280 -14.79 -9.61 23.58
N GLY A 281 -13.78 -9.81 24.42
CA GLY A 281 -13.80 -9.32 25.81
C GLY A 281 -13.92 -7.79 25.89
N ALA A 282 -13.14 -7.07 25.08
CA ALA A 282 -13.19 -5.61 25.00
C ALA A 282 -14.54 -5.10 24.49
N LEU A 283 -15.06 -5.71 23.41
CA LEU A 283 -16.35 -5.35 22.84
C LEU A 283 -17.51 -5.59 23.82
N ASN A 284 -17.47 -6.68 24.61
CA ASN A 284 -18.47 -6.91 25.66
C ASN A 284 -18.44 -5.84 26.77
N GLY A 285 -17.27 -5.31 27.09
CA GLY A 285 -17.13 -4.23 28.08
C GLY A 285 -17.57 -2.86 27.55
N LEU A 286 -17.32 -2.59 26.27
CA LEU A 286 -17.66 -1.31 25.62
C LEU A 286 -19.10 -1.24 25.11
N TYR A 287 -19.66 -2.38 24.74
CA TYR A 287 -21.02 -2.54 24.23
C TYR A 287 -21.69 -3.71 24.97
N PRO A 288 -21.95 -3.56 26.30
CA PRO A 288 -22.65 -4.59 27.05
C PRO A 288 -24.00 -4.85 26.40
N HIS A 289 -24.40 -6.12 26.31
CA HIS A 289 -25.70 -6.51 25.74
C HIS A 289 -26.80 -5.68 26.39
N THR A 290 -27.31 -4.70 25.66
CA THR A 290 -28.62 -4.10 25.92
C THR A 290 -29.65 -5.08 25.40
N ASP A 291 -29.75 -6.20 26.11
CA ASP A 291 -30.88 -7.13 26.11
C ASP A 291 -31.23 -7.35 27.57
N THR A 292 -31.86 -6.34 28.17
CA THR A 292 -32.92 -6.59 29.13
C THR A 292 -34.20 -6.23 28.39
N GLN A 293 -34.83 -7.25 27.81
CA GLN A 293 -36.22 -7.16 27.39
C GLN A 293 -37.07 -6.82 28.62
N GLU A 294 -37.87 -5.75 28.51
CA GLU A 294 -39.22 -5.70 29.07
C GLU A 294 -40.22 -5.63 27.92
#